data_AF-A0A7S3JZC4-F1
#
_entry.id   AF-A0A7S3JZC4-F1
#
_cell.length_a   1.000
_cell.length_b   1.000
_cell.length_c   1.000
_cell.angle_alpha   90.00
_cell.angle_beta   90.00
_cell.angle_gamma   90.00
#
_symmetry.space_group_name_H-M   'P 1'
#
loop_
_entity.id
_entity.type
_entity.pdbx_description
1 polymer ?
#
loop_
_entity_poly.entity_id
_entity_poly.type
_entity_poly.pdbx_seq_one_letter_code
_entity_poly.pdbx_strand_id
1 'polypeptide(L)'
;MIAMDQSRCNHSHINEEGIYAREEGWYMLKGLEAAMITIDLSHIPEDMIYYEHYRLAIFVRPSRCDIEQCDTNRNLLGADEEFPCRQPLLLPEWFNATSTPKNQIFNMTIYALDDVVFKIEFHILHGLWLAAAPYFENTAKIQIYTPSRAKILNK
;
A
#
# COMPACT_ATOMS: atom_id res chain seq x y z
N MET A 1 -12.69 29.38 -32.35
CA MET A 1 -11.69 28.57 -31.61
C MET A 1 -12.41 27.34 -31.05
N ILE A 2 -12.84 26.40 -31.90
CA ILE A 2 -13.75 25.30 -31.46
C ILE A 2 -13.49 23.96 -32.21
N ALA A 3 -13.03 23.96 -33.47
CA ALA A 3 -12.83 22.70 -34.20
C ALA A 3 -11.50 21.98 -33.91
N MET A 4 -10.38 22.72 -33.75
CA MET A 4 -9.06 22.11 -33.53
C MET A 4 -8.90 21.46 -32.14
N ASP A 5 -9.57 21.98 -31.10
CA ASP A 5 -9.55 21.37 -29.77
C ASP A 5 -10.38 20.09 -29.71
N GLN A 6 -11.53 20.03 -30.39
CA GLN A 6 -12.36 18.83 -30.43
C GLN A 6 -11.66 17.64 -31.09
N SER A 7 -10.89 17.85 -32.16
CA SER A 7 -10.09 16.77 -32.77
C SER A 7 -8.94 16.29 -31.89
N ARG A 8 -8.43 17.16 -31.01
CA ARG A 8 -7.31 16.87 -30.10
C ARG A 8 -7.76 16.22 -28.80
N CYS A 9 -9.01 16.37 -28.40
CA CYS A 9 -9.58 15.69 -27.24
C CYS A 9 -10.25 14.35 -27.58
N ASN A 10 -10.32 13.97 -28.86
CA ASN A 10 -11.03 12.76 -29.33
C ASN A 10 -10.08 11.64 -29.81
N HIS A 11 -8.79 11.75 -29.49
CA HIS A 11 -7.82 10.67 -29.68
C HIS A 11 -7.46 10.04 -28.34
N SER A 12 -7.58 8.72 -28.24
CA SER A 12 -7.03 7.97 -27.12
C SER A 12 -5.51 7.88 -27.32
N HIS A 13 -4.74 8.67 -26.59
CA HIS A 13 -3.29 8.48 -26.54
C HIS A 13 -2.98 7.35 -25.57
N ILE A 14 -2.35 6.28 -26.04
CA ILE A 14 -1.90 5.16 -25.19
C ILE A 14 -1.00 5.65 -24.04
N ASN A 15 -0.26 6.75 -24.25
CA ASN A 15 0.58 7.36 -23.21
C ASN A 15 -0.22 8.16 -22.15
N GLU A 16 -1.49 8.46 -22.40
CA GLU A 16 -2.40 9.21 -21.51
C GLU A 16 -3.49 8.31 -20.90
N GLU A 17 -3.90 7.27 -21.62
CA GLU A 17 -5.02 6.38 -21.26
C GLU A 17 -4.61 4.89 -21.13
N GLY A 18 -3.34 4.57 -21.33
CA GLY A 18 -2.81 3.22 -21.18
C GLY A 18 -2.60 2.85 -19.71
N ILE A 19 -2.48 1.55 -19.44
CA ILE A 19 -2.13 1.04 -18.11
C ILE A 19 -0.71 1.48 -17.79
N TYR A 20 -0.55 2.40 -16.84
CA TYR A 20 0.77 2.80 -16.40
C TYR A 20 1.33 1.75 -15.42
N ALA A 21 2.57 1.31 -15.64
CA ALA A 21 3.27 0.42 -14.70
C ALA A 21 3.33 0.98 -13.26
N ARG A 22 3.26 2.31 -13.09
CA ARG A 22 3.21 2.97 -11.77
C ARG A 22 1.87 2.79 -11.03
N GLU A 23 0.80 2.50 -11.77
CA GLU A 23 -0.56 2.26 -11.25
C GLU A 23 -0.81 0.78 -10.97
N GLU A 24 0.08 -0.09 -11.43
CA GLU A 24 0.04 -1.52 -11.13
C GLU A 24 0.16 -1.77 -9.63
N GLY A 25 -0.77 -2.56 -9.11
CA GLY A 25 -0.84 -2.95 -7.68
C GLY A 25 -1.49 -1.93 -6.75
N TRP A 26 -2.03 -0.81 -7.25
CA TRP A 26 -2.84 0.10 -6.45
C TRP A 26 -4.31 -0.34 -6.42
N TYR A 27 -4.90 -0.34 -5.23
CA TYR A 27 -6.29 -0.70 -4.97
C TYR A 27 -7.03 0.48 -4.36
N MET A 28 -8.18 0.84 -4.93
CA MET A 28 -9.05 1.88 -4.39
C MET A 28 -10.00 1.28 -3.35
N LEU A 29 -10.14 1.96 -2.22
CA LEU A 29 -11.21 1.78 -1.25
C LEU A 29 -11.97 3.09 -1.12
N LYS A 30 -13.30 2.99 -1.21
CA LYS A 30 -14.18 4.13 -0.92
C LYS A 30 -14.36 4.28 0.59
N GLY A 31 -14.83 5.46 1.00
CA GLY A 31 -15.22 5.71 2.38
C GLY A 31 -16.13 4.61 2.92
N LEU A 32 -15.78 4.11 4.11
CA LEU A 32 -16.44 3.02 4.84
C LEU A 32 -16.30 1.62 4.22
N GLU A 33 -15.52 1.44 3.16
CA GLU A 33 -15.15 0.12 2.65
C GLU A 33 -14.02 -0.52 3.48
N ALA A 34 -13.98 -1.84 3.49
CA ALA A 34 -12.92 -2.61 4.14
C ALA A 34 -12.23 -3.52 3.13
N ALA A 35 -10.90 -3.50 3.06
CA ALA A 35 -10.11 -4.49 2.35
C ALA A 35 -9.60 -5.56 3.31
N MET A 36 -9.99 -6.81 3.10
CA MET A 36 -9.34 -7.96 3.70
C MET A 36 -8.18 -8.39 2.82
N ILE A 37 -6.98 -8.33 3.39
CA ILE A 37 -5.72 -8.71 2.77
C ILE A 37 -5.32 -10.06 3.35
N THR A 38 -5.17 -11.05 2.49
CA THR A 38 -4.60 -12.35 2.83
C THR A 38 -3.23 -12.45 2.20
N ILE A 39 -2.19 -12.62 3.01
CA ILE A 39 -0.80 -12.73 2.58
C ILE A 39 -0.34 -14.14 2.90
N ASP A 40 0.04 -14.90 1.88
CA ASP A 40 0.62 -16.24 2.05
C ASP A 40 2.15 -16.15 1.98
N LEU A 41 2.80 -16.37 3.12
CA LEU A 41 4.27 -16.41 3.24
C LEU A 41 4.76 -17.82 3.62
N SER A 42 3.90 -18.84 3.52
CA SER A 42 4.22 -20.21 3.97
C SER A 42 5.37 -20.87 3.22
N HIS A 43 5.62 -20.45 1.98
CA HIS A 43 6.71 -20.95 1.15
C HIS A 43 8.03 -20.22 1.36
N ILE A 44 8.07 -19.17 2.20
CA ILE A 44 9.30 -18.44 2.49
C ILE A 44 10.21 -19.29 3.39
N PRO A 45 11.49 -19.45 3.05
CA PRO A 45 12.47 -20.15 3.88
C PRO A 45 12.56 -19.61 5.32
N GLU A 46 12.74 -20.50 6.30
CA GLU A 46 12.78 -20.13 7.73
C GLU A 46 14.02 -19.31 8.13
N ASP A 47 15.10 -19.41 7.35
CA ASP A 47 16.31 -18.60 7.50
C ASP A 47 16.11 -17.14 7.04
N MET A 48 14.99 -16.84 6.38
CA MET A 48 14.66 -15.49 5.96
C MET A 48 13.97 -14.72 7.10
N ILE A 49 14.76 -13.95 7.86
CA ILE A 49 14.31 -13.19 9.03
C ILE A 49 13.64 -11.86 8.61
N TYR A 50 12.46 -11.58 9.18
CA TYR A 50 11.73 -10.32 8.98
C TYR A 50 12.43 -9.15 9.68
N TYR A 51 12.41 -7.95 9.07
CA TYR A 51 13.23 -6.77 9.40
C TYR A 51 14.73 -6.86 9.15
N GLU A 52 15.29 -8.06 8.97
CA GLU A 52 16.68 -8.22 8.54
C GLU A 52 16.74 -8.38 7.02
N HIS A 53 16.00 -9.35 6.47
CA HIS A 53 16.10 -9.70 5.06
C HIS A 53 14.99 -9.08 4.21
N TYR A 54 13.77 -9.00 4.77
CA TYR A 54 12.64 -8.38 4.11
C TYR A 54 11.70 -7.69 5.10
N ARG A 55 10.86 -6.80 4.57
CA ARG A 55 9.74 -6.19 5.29
C ARG A 55 8.53 -6.03 4.39
N LEU A 56 7.35 -6.05 5.01
CA LEU A 56 6.10 -5.67 4.39
C LEU A 56 5.95 -4.14 4.49
N ALA A 57 5.55 -3.50 3.39
CA ALA A 57 5.25 -2.08 3.34
C ALA A 57 3.86 -1.89 2.71
N ILE A 58 2.97 -1.21 3.42
CA ILE A 58 1.64 -0.84 2.91
C ILE A 58 1.61 0.68 2.74
N PHE A 59 1.58 1.15 1.51
CA PHE A 59 1.47 2.57 1.20
C PHE A 59 0.01 2.96 1.01
N VAL A 60 -0.40 4.10 1.54
CA VAL A 60 -1.76 4.63 1.40
C VAL A 60 -1.70 6.08 0.94
N ARG A 61 -2.62 6.48 0.07
CA ARG A 61 -2.81 7.86 -0.39
C ARG A 61 -4.30 8.19 -0.37
N PRO A 62 -4.72 9.35 0.15
CA PRO A 62 -3.92 10.30 0.92
C PRO A 62 -3.47 9.75 2.28
N SER A 63 -2.23 10.05 2.70
CA SER A 63 -1.70 9.72 4.04
C SER A 63 -0.94 10.91 4.61
N ARG A 64 -0.92 11.03 5.94
CA ARG A 64 -0.26 12.09 6.71
C ARG A 64 0.75 11.44 7.66
N CYS A 65 1.93 12.02 7.79
CA CYS A 65 2.91 11.61 8.78
C CYS A 65 3.75 12.80 9.24
N ASP A 66 4.25 12.69 10.47
CA ASP A 66 5.18 13.66 11.04
C ASP A 66 6.61 13.25 10.65
N ILE A 67 7.32 14.14 9.97
CA ILE A 67 8.70 13.90 9.54
C ILE A 67 9.62 14.86 10.27
N GLU A 68 10.59 14.30 10.98
CA GLU A 68 11.65 15.09 11.61
C GLU A 68 12.58 15.65 10.53
N GLN A 69 12.72 16.97 10.51
CA GLN A 69 13.60 17.67 9.58
C GLN A 69 14.86 18.15 10.28
N CYS A 70 15.96 18.15 9.52
CA CYS A 70 17.24 18.70 9.94
C CYS A 70 17.57 19.94 9.11
N ASP A 71 18.12 20.97 9.76
CA ASP A 71 18.69 22.12 9.05
C ASP A 71 19.99 21.74 8.30
N THR A 72 20.56 22.69 7.54
CA THR A 72 21.83 22.48 6.83
C THR A 72 23.01 22.18 7.77
N ASN A 73 22.91 22.54 9.04
CA ASN A 73 23.89 22.28 10.09
C ASN A 73 23.61 20.99 10.87
N ARG A 74 22.60 20.20 10.45
CA ARG A 74 22.15 18.95 11.08
C ARG A 74 21.53 19.13 12.47
N ASN A 75 21.01 20.31 12.79
CA ASN A 75 20.20 20.51 13.97
C ASN A 75 18.76 20.06 13.70
N LEU A 76 18.17 19.32 14.65
CA LEU A 76 16.77 18.90 14.61
C LEU A 76 15.86 20.13 14.75
N LEU A 77 15.00 20.34 13.76
CA LEU A 77 14.06 21.48 13.72
C LEU A 77 12.71 21.18 14.39
N GLY A 78 12.43 19.91 14.67
CA GLY A 78 11.13 19.42 15.11
C GLY A 78 10.45 18.58 14.03
N ALA A 79 9.29 18.02 14.36
CA ALA A 79 8.51 17.22 13.43
C ALA A 79 7.48 18.11 12.72
N ASP A 80 7.48 18.08 11.39
CA ASP A 80 6.52 18.78 10.54
C ASP A 80 5.57 17.77 9.88
N GLU A 81 4.28 18.12 9.78
CA GLU A 81 3.27 17.29 9.09
C GLU A 81 3.51 17.33 7.57
N GLU A 82 3.86 16.19 6.96
CA GLU A 82 4.01 16.07 5.51
C GLU A 82 2.77 15.41 4.88
N PHE A 83 2.29 16.01 3.79
CA PHE A 83 1.16 15.50 3.01
C PHE A 83 1.38 15.70 1.50
N PRO A 84 1.37 14.64 0.68
CA PRO A 84 1.16 13.23 1.03
C PRO A 84 2.41 12.57 1.61
N CYS A 85 2.21 11.75 2.65
CA CYS A 85 3.28 10.98 3.27
C CYS A 85 3.87 9.94 2.31
N ARG A 86 5.20 9.77 2.36
CA ARG A 86 5.94 8.76 1.58
C ARG A 86 6.26 7.50 2.38
N GLN A 87 5.97 7.48 3.67
CA GLN A 87 6.22 6.33 4.54
C GLN A 87 5.06 5.33 4.45
N PRO A 88 5.33 4.02 4.63
CA PRO A 88 4.27 3.03 4.74
C PRO A 88 3.53 3.16 6.07
N LEU A 89 2.32 2.62 6.13
CA LEU A 89 1.56 2.49 7.37
C LEU A 89 2.33 1.67 8.41
N LEU A 90 2.15 2.06 9.67
CA LEU A 90 2.59 1.26 10.80
C LEU A 90 1.76 -0.02 10.85
N LEU A 91 2.43 -1.16 10.77
CA LEU A 91 1.81 -2.46 10.90
C LEU A 91 1.48 -2.76 12.38
N PRO A 92 0.46 -3.60 12.65
CA PRO A 92 0.12 -4.01 14.01
C PRO A 92 1.30 -4.63 14.76
N GLU A 93 1.37 -4.40 16.07
CA GLU A 93 2.46 -4.89 16.92
C GLU A 93 2.62 -6.42 16.87
N TRP A 94 1.51 -7.16 16.82
CA TRP A 94 1.54 -8.63 16.72
C TRP A 94 2.27 -9.11 15.46
N PHE A 95 2.19 -8.36 14.35
CA PHE A 95 2.89 -8.70 13.12
C PHE A 95 4.35 -8.28 13.21
N ASN A 96 4.67 -7.13 13.82
CA ASN A 96 6.06 -6.68 13.95
C ASN A 96 6.86 -7.48 14.99
N ALA A 97 6.20 -8.18 15.92
CA ALA A 97 6.86 -9.00 16.92
C ALA A 97 7.72 -10.11 16.27
N THR A 98 8.95 -10.27 16.79
CA THR A 98 9.89 -11.33 16.38
C THR A 98 9.45 -12.72 16.83
N SER A 99 8.61 -12.80 17.86
CA SER A 99 8.01 -14.05 18.34
C SER A 99 6.97 -14.63 17.38
N THR A 100 6.41 -13.81 16.49
CA THR A 100 5.42 -14.25 15.52
C THR A 100 6.14 -14.82 14.30
N PRO A 101 6.09 -16.15 14.06
CA PRO A 101 6.70 -16.76 12.87
C PRO A 101 6.08 -16.17 11.60
N LYS A 102 6.91 -15.88 10.59
CA LYS A 102 6.51 -15.17 9.36
C LYS A 102 6.28 -16.08 8.16
N ASN A 103 6.61 -17.35 8.27
CA ASN A 103 6.39 -18.41 7.28
C ASN A 103 4.97 -18.99 7.38
N GLN A 104 3.94 -18.13 7.44
CA GLN A 104 2.54 -18.53 7.59
C GLN A 104 1.62 -17.63 6.75
N ILE A 105 0.33 -17.95 6.75
CA ILE A 105 -0.69 -17.11 6.12
C ILE A 105 -1.18 -16.06 7.12
N PHE A 106 -1.14 -14.79 6.73
CA PHE A 106 -1.61 -13.66 7.52
C PHE A 106 -2.86 -13.04 6.92
N ASN A 107 -3.79 -12.67 7.79
CA ASN A 107 -4.96 -11.91 7.41
C ASN A 107 -4.93 -10.56 8.12
N MET A 108 -5.04 -9.49 7.35
CA MET A 108 -5.12 -8.12 7.83
C MET A 108 -6.30 -7.42 7.19
N THR A 109 -6.88 -6.45 7.86
CA THR A 109 -7.99 -5.65 7.32
C THR A 109 -7.59 -4.18 7.33
N ILE A 110 -7.74 -3.51 6.19
CA ILE A 110 -7.66 -2.05 6.08
C ILE A 110 -9.09 -1.53 6.01
N TYR A 111 -9.44 -0.64 6.93
CA TYR A 111 -10.73 0.03 6.94
C TYR A 111 -10.55 1.48 6.49
N ALA A 112 -11.22 1.85 5.41
CA ALA A 112 -11.14 3.18 4.82
C ALA A 112 -12.18 4.10 5.49
N LEU A 113 -11.72 5.20 6.11
CA LEU A 113 -12.61 6.23 6.64
C LEU A 113 -13.07 7.22 5.56
N ASP A 114 -12.24 7.39 4.53
CA ASP A 114 -12.47 8.23 3.37
C ASP A 114 -11.95 7.51 2.12
N ASP A 115 -12.15 8.08 0.94
CA ASP A 115 -11.67 7.51 -0.31
C ASP A 115 -10.12 7.48 -0.32
N VAL A 116 -9.57 6.27 -0.35
CA VAL A 116 -8.12 6.04 -0.32
C VAL A 116 -7.71 5.04 -1.41
N VAL A 117 -6.48 5.19 -1.90
CA VAL A 117 -5.80 4.18 -2.69
C VAL A 117 -4.63 3.63 -1.90
N PHE A 118 -4.49 2.31 -1.86
CA PHE A 118 -3.40 1.65 -1.14
C PHE A 118 -2.65 0.67 -2.05
N LYS A 119 -1.39 0.43 -1.71
CA LYS A 119 -0.51 -0.52 -2.39
C LYS A 119 0.27 -1.33 -1.37
N ILE A 120 0.45 -2.61 -1.67
CA ILE A 120 1.21 -3.55 -0.83
C ILE A 120 2.51 -3.88 -1.57
N GLU A 121 3.64 -3.76 -0.88
CA GLU A 121 4.95 -4.06 -1.41
C GLU A 121 5.77 -4.86 -0.39
N PHE A 122 6.60 -5.78 -0.90
CA PHE A 122 7.65 -6.43 -0.12
C PHE A 122 8.99 -5.80 -0.46
N HIS A 123 9.69 -5.31 0.55
CA HIS A 123 11.01 -4.71 0.38
C HIS A 123 12.06 -5.69 0.86
N ILE A 124 12.98 -6.07 -0.02
CA ILE A 124 14.18 -6.81 0.35
C ILE A 124 15.22 -5.79 0.82
N LEU A 125 15.67 -5.92 2.06
CA LEU A 125 16.51 -4.90 2.71
C LEU A 125 18.00 -5.07 2.38
N HIS A 126 18.42 -6.29 2.06
CA HIS A 126 19.83 -6.63 1.81
C HIS A 126 20.00 -7.38 0.49
N GLY A 127 21.08 -7.04 -0.23
CA GLY A 127 21.34 -7.57 -1.58
C GLY A 127 21.52 -9.09 -1.66
N LEU A 128 21.91 -9.74 -0.56
CA LEU A 128 22.11 -11.20 -0.51
C LEU A 128 20.84 -11.98 -0.89
N TRP A 129 19.66 -11.45 -0.54
CA TRP A 129 18.37 -12.10 -0.76
C TRP A 129 17.66 -11.62 -2.03
N LEU A 130 18.32 -10.88 -2.93
CA LEU A 130 17.71 -10.41 -4.18
C LEU A 130 17.19 -11.55 -5.06
N ALA A 131 17.88 -12.70 -5.07
CA ALA A 131 17.46 -13.88 -5.81
C ALA A 131 16.16 -14.51 -5.26
N ALA A 132 15.76 -14.16 -4.02
CA ALA A 132 14.54 -14.61 -3.39
C ALA A 132 13.32 -13.73 -3.75
N ALA A 133 13.48 -12.66 -4.53
CA ALA A 133 12.39 -11.80 -4.98
C ALA A 133 11.18 -12.54 -5.61
N PRO A 134 11.37 -13.59 -6.44
CA PRO A 134 10.25 -14.32 -7.03
C PRO A 134 9.34 -14.99 -5.98
N TYR A 135 9.83 -15.26 -4.77
CA TYR A 135 8.97 -15.78 -3.70
C TYR A 135 7.91 -14.76 -3.26
N PHE A 136 8.07 -13.47 -3.49
CA PHE A 136 7.09 -12.48 -3.04
C PHE A 136 6.02 -12.17 -4.10
N GLU A 137 6.15 -12.71 -5.31
CA GLU A 137 5.19 -12.49 -6.40
C GLU A 137 3.86 -13.21 -6.12
N ASN A 138 2.74 -12.51 -6.35
CA ASN A 138 1.38 -13.06 -6.23
C ASN A 138 1.03 -13.71 -4.87
N THR A 139 1.74 -13.31 -3.81
CA THR A 139 1.54 -13.81 -2.43
C THR A 139 0.36 -13.16 -1.71
N ALA A 140 -0.07 -11.98 -2.16
CA ALA A 140 -1.16 -11.23 -1.57
C ALA A 140 -2.46 -11.37 -2.38
N LYS A 141 -3.56 -11.65 -1.67
CA LYS A 141 -4.93 -11.64 -2.19
C LYS A 141 -5.73 -10.58 -1.46
N ILE A 142 -6.51 -9.80 -2.19
CA ILE A 142 -7.30 -8.69 -1.65
C ILE A 142 -8.78 -8.93 -1.95
N GLN A 143 -9.60 -8.78 -0.92
CA GLN A 143 -11.06 -8.84 -1.00
C GLN A 143 -11.64 -7.55 -0.43
N ILE A 144 -12.42 -6.82 -1.23
CA ILE A 144 -13.03 -5.56 -0.82
C ILE A 144 -14.47 -5.82 -0.41
N TYR A 145 -14.82 -5.36 0.80
CA TYR A 145 -16.15 -5.43 1.37
C TYR A 145 -16.75 -4.02 1.43
N THR A 146 -17.83 -3.82 0.67
CA THR A 146 -18.58 -2.56 0.65
C THR A 146 -19.74 -2.62 1.65
N PRO A 147 -19.95 -1.59 2.49
CA PRO A 147 -21.05 -1.57 3.45
C PRO A 147 -22.41 -1.53 2.75
N SER A 148 -23.36 -2.34 3.23
CA SER A 148 -24.74 -2.25 2.74
C SER A 148 -25.44 -1.05 3.38
N ARG A 149 -26.12 -0.23 2.55
CA ARG A 149 -26.96 0.87 3.05
C ARG A 149 -28.02 0.33 4.03
N ALA A 150 -28.20 1.04 5.14
CA ALA A 150 -29.27 0.73 6.09
C ALA A 150 -30.64 0.74 5.37
N LYS A 151 -31.37 -0.38 5.44
CA LYS A 151 -32.75 -0.45 4.94
C LYS A 151 -33.65 0.21 5.97
N ILE A 152 -34.27 1.32 5.60
CA ILE A 152 -35.39 1.87 6.37
C ILE A 152 -36.56 0.91 6.17
N LEU A 153 -36.96 0.21 7.23
CA LEU A 153 -38.22 -0.51 7.27
C LEU A 153 -39.33 0.53 7.47
N ASN A 154 -39.97 0.95 6.38
CA ASN A 154 -41.20 1.72 6.49
C ASN A 154 -42.26 0.80 7.12
N LYS A 155 -42.70 1.14 8.33
CA LYS A 155 -43.78 0.48 9.06
C LYS A 155 -45.11 1.14 8.74
#